data_AF-A0A1S0TU09-F1
#
_entry.id   AF-A0A1S0TU09-F1
#
_cell.length_a   1.000
_cell.length_b   1.000
_cell.length_c   1.000
_cell.angle_alpha   90.00
_cell.angle_beta   90.00
_cell.angle_gamma   90.00
#
_symmetry.space_group_name_H-M   'P 1'
#
loop_
_entity.id
_entity.type
_entity.pdbx_description
1 polymer ?
#
loop_
_entity_poly.entity_id
_entity_poly.type
_entity_poly.pdbx_seq_one_letter_code
_entity_poly.pdbx_strand_id
1 'polypeptide(L)'
;MEKCNKNEGVLVEEKIVLLTPANVITIIIIIIINSGAAMWWPTVAPRIFWISLLISIGMIVSVRGQSPKVLRSRQIGLEAQVLSRILSEYDPQTRPPVRESADHSAIVVIASIFINRILWHDHQAVVDLYLRQQWEDGRLAYQIDDRDGIEEVVVPQNRHIWIPDTYFSNAHDVNHEKRQRTVVEPTGYVRSSEMRTVTVPVEYSFKYPFENTRMIKLRLSSYKYPIEDIVYLWANSPPTVIPVEVSQELLSGFYEFKEAIAEDCAGNYTVGMYSCIDVLITFTGASSESFWRIFIPSILLILASWLHFWVHGSWSVPRTISAAVPFFIFASVLIFYPQPNLSTYGVSSLQIWLIFCLLLTFASLVEYFIVICCGIRRTIRYRNGKIMKDDESPLTVTRETVEVAYDTKCANFKHNHGIDLVSRLLFPIIFLIFFIIFIIFYLI
;
A
#
# COMPACT_ATOMS: atom_id res chain seq x y z
N MET A 1 2.13 -69.19 -36.21
CA MET A 1 1.03 -68.31 -36.69
C MET A 1 1.45 -66.89 -36.34
N GLU A 2 2.15 -66.20 -37.23
CA GLU A 2 1.62 -65.37 -38.32
C GLU A 2 0.82 -64.13 -37.86
N LYS A 3 1.41 -62.96 -38.14
CA LYS A 3 0.87 -61.60 -38.38
C LYS A 3 0.03 -60.83 -37.34
N CYS A 4 0.55 -59.66 -36.94
CA CYS A 4 -0.01 -58.29 -37.08
C CYS A 4 0.56 -57.38 -35.97
N ASN A 5 1.43 -56.39 -36.25
CA ASN A 5 1.19 -55.05 -36.81
C ASN A 5 0.53 -54.06 -35.83
N LYS A 6 1.31 -53.12 -35.26
CA LYS A 6 1.01 -51.67 -35.32
C LYS A 6 2.19 -50.83 -34.81
N ASN A 7 2.68 -49.99 -35.72
CA ASN A 7 3.73 -49.00 -35.57
C ASN A 7 3.31 -47.81 -34.70
N GLU A 8 4.34 -47.23 -34.10
CA GLU A 8 4.42 -45.91 -33.48
C GLU A 8 4.01 -44.81 -34.48
N GLY A 9 3.10 -43.93 -34.04
CA GLY A 9 2.77 -42.68 -34.73
C GLY A 9 3.56 -41.53 -34.11
N VAL A 10 4.72 -41.23 -34.69
CA VAL A 10 5.40 -39.94 -34.50
C VAL A 10 4.96 -39.06 -35.67
N LEU A 11 4.18 -38.02 -35.38
CA LEU A 11 3.81 -36.96 -36.32
C LEU A 11 5.08 -36.17 -36.69
N VAL A 12 5.67 -36.55 -37.83
CA VAL A 12 6.65 -35.75 -38.55
C VAL A 12 5.88 -34.66 -39.27
N GLU A 13 6.19 -33.40 -38.95
CA GLU A 13 5.72 -32.23 -39.70
C GLU A 13 6.06 -32.39 -41.19
N GLU A 14 5.03 -32.55 -42.03
CA GLU A 14 5.13 -32.30 -43.45
C GLU A 14 5.42 -30.80 -43.67
N LYS A 15 6.71 -30.46 -43.81
CA LYS A 15 7.09 -29.24 -44.50
C LYS A 15 6.74 -29.40 -45.98
N ILE A 16 5.51 -29.02 -46.32
CA ILE A 16 5.16 -28.63 -47.69
C ILE A 16 6.12 -27.49 -48.04
N VAL A 17 7.14 -27.81 -48.84
CA VAL A 17 8.03 -26.81 -49.44
C VAL A 17 7.17 -26.03 -50.43
N LEU A 18 6.53 -24.98 -49.95
CA LEU A 18 5.95 -23.93 -50.78
C LEU A 18 7.09 -23.38 -51.64
N LEU A 19 7.10 -23.77 -52.91
CA LEU A 19 7.96 -23.22 -53.95
C LEU A 19 7.71 -21.71 -53.99
N THR A 20 8.59 -20.95 -53.34
CA THR A 20 8.62 -19.50 -53.49
C THR A 20 8.90 -19.19 -54.96
N PRO A 21 8.36 -18.08 -55.51
CA PRO A 21 8.58 -17.71 -56.91
C PRO A 21 10.08 -17.57 -57.27
N ALA A 22 10.94 -17.32 -56.27
CA ALA A 22 12.40 -17.33 -56.42
C ALA A 22 12.96 -18.72 -56.82
N ASN A 23 12.47 -19.80 -56.22
CA ASN A 23 12.95 -21.15 -56.49
C ASN A 23 12.55 -21.65 -57.88
N VAL A 24 11.37 -21.27 -58.36
CA VAL A 24 10.91 -21.61 -59.73
C VAL A 24 11.75 -20.90 -60.79
N ILE A 25 12.09 -19.63 -60.57
CA ILE A 25 12.95 -18.85 -61.49
C ILE A 25 14.36 -19.45 -61.53
N THR A 26 14.88 -19.93 -60.39
CA THR A 26 16.23 -20.53 -60.33
C THR A 26 16.28 -21.87 -61.07
N ILE A 27 15.23 -22.69 -60.96
CA ILE A 27 15.11 -23.96 -61.69
C ILE A 27 15.00 -23.73 -63.20
N ILE A 28 14.22 -22.73 -63.64
CA ILE A 28 14.08 -22.38 -65.06
C ILE A 28 15.42 -21.88 -65.64
N ILE A 29 16.17 -21.08 -64.88
CA ILE A 29 17.50 -20.60 -65.30
C ILE A 29 18.49 -21.78 -65.44
N ILE A 30 18.46 -22.74 -64.52
CA ILE A 30 19.33 -23.94 -64.56
C ILE A 30 18.98 -24.84 -65.75
N ILE A 31 17.69 -25.03 -66.06
CA ILE A 31 17.25 -25.83 -67.22
C ILE A 31 17.66 -25.17 -68.54
N ILE A 32 17.57 -23.84 -68.63
CA ILE A 32 17.96 -23.10 -69.84
C ILE A 32 19.49 -23.13 -70.05
N ILE A 33 20.28 -23.00 -68.98
CA ILE A 33 21.76 -23.07 -69.06
C ILE A 33 22.24 -24.46 -69.52
N ASN A 34 21.55 -25.54 -69.14
CA ASN A 34 21.91 -26.92 -69.53
C ASN A 34 21.52 -27.31 -70.97
N SER A 35 20.78 -26.47 -71.72
CA SER A 35 20.24 -26.82 -73.04
C SER A 35 21.09 -26.34 -74.25
N GLY A 36 22.29 -25.81 -74.02
CA GLY A 36 23.31 -25.66 -75.08
C GLY A 36 23.01 -24.66 -76.22
N ALA A 37 22.04 -23.75 -76.05
CA ALA A 37 21.71 -22.74 -77.07
C ALA A 37 22.46 -21.41 -76.86
N ALA A 38 23.78 -21.43 -76.98
CA ALA A 38 24.63 -20.24 -76.90
C ALA A 38 24.87 -19.62 -78.30
N MET A 39 23.85 -19.01 -78.93
CA MET A 39 24.10 -18.25 -80.17
C MET A 39 23.24 -16.99 -80.41
N TRP A 40 22.46 -16.53 -79.42
CA TRP A 40 21.68 -15.29 -79.53
C TRP A 40 21.62 -14.51 -78.21
N TRP A 41 22.77 -14.19 -77.62
CA TRP A 41 22.84 -13.58 -76.28
C TRP A 41 23.10 -12.05 -76.18
N PRO A 42 23.55 -11.28 -77.20
CA PRO A 42 23.79 -9.84 -76.99
C PRO A 42 22.53 -8.96 -77.00
N THR A 43 21.39 -9.44 -77.54
CA THR A 43 20.20 -8.59 -77.77
C THR A 43 18.97 -8.98 -76.96
N VAL A 44 18.87 -10.24 -76.50
CA VAL A 44 17.67 -10.77 -75.83
C VAL A 44 17.81 -10.78 -74.30
N ALA A 45 19.02 -10.99 -73.77
CA ALA A 45 19.31 -11.06 -72.34
C ALA A 45 18.94 -9.80 -71.52
N PRO A 46 19.22 -8.57 -71.96
CA PRO A 46 18.82 -7.39 -71.19
C PRO A 46 17.29 -7.26 -71.12
N ARG A 47 16.56 -7.65 -72.18
CA ARG A 47 15.09 -7.57 -72.20
C ARG A 47 14.45 -8.56 -71.22
N ILE A 48 14.97 -9.78 -71.13
CA ILE A 48 14.48 -10.79 -70.15
C ILE A 48 14.82 -10.36 -68.72
N PHE A 49 15.99 -9.78 -68.48
CA PHE A 49 16.36 -9.25 -67.17
C PHE A 49 15.43 -8.10 -66.74
N TRP A 50 15.13 -7.15 -67.64
CA TRP A 50 14.20 -6.06 -67.36
C TRP A 50 12.76 -6.55 -67.15
N ILE A 51 12.30 -7.57 -67.89
CA ILE A 51 10.98 -8.17 -67.69
C ILE A 51 10.92 -8.92 -66.35
N SER A 52 11.95 -9.68 -65.99
CA SER A 52 12.04 -10.35 -64.68
C SER A 52 12.13 -9.34 -63.54
N LEU A 53 12.87 -8.24 -63.71
CA LEU A 53 12.95 -7.14 -62.76
C LEU A 53 11.59 -6.44 -62.62
N LEU A 54 10.86 -6.21 -63.72
CA LEU A 54 9.51 -5.61 -63.68
C LEU A 54 8.47 -6.55 -63.07
N ILE A 55 8.58 -7.87 -63.30
CA ILE A 55 7.70 -8.86 -62.67
C ILE A 55 8.03 -9.02 -61.19
N SER A 56 9.30 -8.98 -60.80
CA SER A 56 9.71 -9.03 -59.39
C SER A 56 9.40 -7.72 -58.66
N ILE A 57 9.58 -6.55 -59.29
CA ILE A 57 9.09 -5.26 -58.76
C ILE A 57 7.57 -5.25 -58.71
N GLY A 58 6.88 -5.76 -59.74
CA GLY A 58 5.41 -5.89 -59.76
C GLY A 58 4.88 -6.84 -58.69
N MET A 59 5.60 -7.93 -58.42
CA MET A 59 5.32 -8.86 -57.31
C MET A 59 5.66 -8.22 -55.96
N ILE A 60 6.74 -7.44 -55.82
CA ILE A 60 7.05 -6.69 -54.60
C ILE A 60 6.00 -5.59 -54.34
N VAL A 61 5.47 -4.96 -55.39
CA VAL A 61 4.39 -3.97 -55.32
C VAL A 61 3.04 -4.64 -55.02
N SER A 62 2.79 -5.85 -55.52
CA SER A 62 1.58 -6.64 -55.25
C SER A 62 1.60 -7.32 -53.87
N VAL A 63 2.79 -7.71 -53.39
CA VAL A 63 3.06 -8.26 -52.04
C VAL A 63 3.15 -7.14 -50.99
N ARG A 64 2.98 -5.87 -51.38
CA ARG A 64 2.64 -4.81 -50.44
C ARG A 64 1.19 -4.98 -50.01
N GLY A 65 0.98 -6.02 -49.20
CA GLY A 65 -0.21 -6.25 -48.42
C GLY A 65 -0.66 -4.94 -47.79
N GLN A 66 -1.97 -4.75 -47.77
CA GLN A 66 -2.67 -3.55 -47.31
C GLN A 66 -1.89 -2.84 -46.20
N SER A 67 -1.66 -1.53 -46.38
CA SER A 67 -0.99 -0.71 -45.37
C SER A 67 -1.55 -1.03 -43.99
N PRO A 68 -0.72 -1.29 -42.96
CA PRO A 68 -1.19 -1.69 -41.63
C PRO A 68 -2.20 -0.69 -41.02
N LYS A 69 -2.17 0.57 -41.46
CA LYS A 69 -3.17 1.59 -41.11
C LYS A 69 -4.57 1.29 -41.66
N VAL A 70 -4.66 0.76 -42.88
CA VAL A 70 -5.92 0.40 -43.55
C VAL A 70 -6.55 -0.83 -42.89
N LEU A 71 -5.74 -1.85 -42.59
CA LEU A 71 -6.17 -3.03 -41.84
C LEU A 71 -6.73 -2.64 -40.46
N ARG A 72 -5.99 -1.82 -39.70
CA ARG A 72 -6.43 -1.32 -38.40
C ARG A 72 -7.72 -0.51 -38.49
N SER A 73 -7.87 0.34 -39.52
CA SER A 73 -9.11 1.10 -39.74
C SER A 73 -10.31 0.21 -40.03
N ARG A 74 -10.12 -0.87 -40.81
CA ARG A 74 -11.17 -1.84 -41.10
C ARG A 74 -11.58 -2.60 -39.83
N GLN A 75 -10.61 -3.00 -39.03
CA GLN A 75 -10.84 -3.69 -37.75
C GLN A 75 -11.64 -2.81 -36.78
N ILE A 76 -11.27 -1.54 -36.60
CA ILE A 76 -12.03 -0.58 -35.78
C ILE A 76 -13.49 -0.44 -36.27
N GLY A 77 -13.69 -0.38 -37.59
CA GLY A 77 -15.03 -0.31 -38.17
C GLY A 77 -15.87 -1.56 -37.90
N LEU A 78 -15.25 -2.73 -37.95
CA LEU A 78 -15.92 -4.01 -37.68
C LEU A 78 -16.22 -4.19 -36.19
N GLU A 79 -15.27 -3.87 -35.30
CA GLU A 79 -15.49 -3.82 -33.85
C GLU A 79 -16.68 -2.92 -33.48
N ALA A 80 -16.78 -1.74 -34.12
CA ALA A 80 -17.90 -0.83 -33.92
C ALA A 80 -19.24 -1.41 -34.40
N GLN A 81 -19.25 -2.18 -35.49
CA GLN A 81 -20.45 -2.86 -35.97
C GLN A 81 -20.89 -3.97 -35.02
N VAL A 82 -19.96 -4.80 -34.55
CA VAL A 82 -20.21 -5.84 -33.54
C VAL A 82 -20.81 -5.21 -32.29
N LEU A 83 -20.17 -4.16 -31.78
CA LEU A 83 -20.64 -3.45 -30.59
C LEU A 83 -22.04 -2.85 -30.79
N SER A 84 -22.31 -2.29 -31.97
CA SER A 84 -23.64 -1.73 -32.28
C SER A 84 -24.74 -2.80 -32.29
N ARG A 85 -24.41 -4.03 -32.71
CA ARG A 85 -25.32 -5.16 -32.74
C ARG A 85 -25.60 -5.67 -31.34
N ILE A 86 -24.55 -5.97 -30.55
CA ILE A 86 -24.72 -6.52 -29.20
C ILE A 86 -25.40 -5.52 -28.24
N LEU A 87 -25.19 -4.22 -28.44
CA LEU A 87 -25.77 -3.17 -27.58
C LEU A 87 -27.13 -2.64 -28.06
N SER A 88 -27.73 -3.19 -29.13
CA SER A 88 -28.98 -2.66 -29.69
C SER A 88 -30.19 -2.84 -28.76
N GLU A 89 -30.27 -3.99 -28.09
CA GLU A 89 -31.34 -4.35 -27.14
C GLU A 89 -30.82 -4.52 -25.70
N TYR A 90 -29.59 -4.09 -25.45
CA TYR A 90 -28.91 -4.28 -24.16
C TYR A 90 -29.32 -3.19 -23.16
N ASP A 91 -29.87 -3.61 -22.02
CA ASP A 91 -30.12 -2.73 -20.89
C ASP A 91 -28.96 -2.83 -19.86
N PRO A 92 -28.13 -1.78 -19.70
CA PRO A 92 -27.03 -1.78 -18.74
C PRO A 92 -27.44 -1.69 -17.27
N GLN A 93 -28.70 -1.37 -16.97
CA GLN A 93 -29.18 -1.32 -15.59
C GLN A 93 -29.56 -2.69 -15.04
N THR A 94 -29.80 -3.67 -15.93
CA THR A 94 -30.19 -5.02 -15.53
C THR A 94 -28.98 -5.93 -15.40
N ARG A 95 -28.94 -6.68 -14.29
CA ARG A 95 -27.89 -7.67 -14.06
C ARG A 95 -27.93 -8.78 -15.14
N PRO A 96 -26.78 -9.34 -15.52
CA PRO A 96 -26.71 -10.49 -16.41
C PRO A 96 -27.64 -11.63 -15.94
N PRO A 97 -28.35 -12.28 -16.88
CA PRO A 97 -29.20 -13.42 -16.55
C PRO A 97 -28.36 -14.62 -16.13
N VAL A 98 -28.89 -15.38 -15.18
CA VAL A 98 -28.28 -16.61 -14.68
C VAL A 98 -28.46 -17.73 -15.71
N ARG A 99 -27.44 -18.56 -15.90
CA ARG A 99 -27.58 -19.78 -16.72
C ARG A 99 -28.54 -20.76 -16.05
N GLU A 100 -29.50 -21.29 -16.80
CA GLU A 100 -30.52 -22.24 -16.32
C GLU A 100 -29.93 -23.53 -15.71
N SER A 101 -28.65 -23.81 -15.92
CA SER A 101 -27.96 -25.04 -15.49
C SER A 101 -26.95 -24.87 -14.34
N ALA A 102 -26.87 -23.69 -13.70
CA ALA A 102 -25.92 -23.46 -12.60
C ALA A 102 -26.55 -23.80 -11.24
N ASP A 103 -25.84 -24.57 -10.40
CA ASP A 103 -26.26 -24.89 -9.01
C ASP A 103 -26.40 -23.63 -8.13
N HIS A 104 -25.79 -22.51 -8.55
CA HIS A 104 -25.87 -21.22 -7.87
C HIS A 104 -26.23 -20.11 -8.86
N SER A 105 -27.18 -19.24 -8.48
CA SER A 105 -27.69 -18.14 -9.30
C SER A 105 -26.84 -16.87 -9.29
N ALA A 106 -25.68 -16.91 -8.63
CA ALA A 106 -24.84 -15.75 -8.44
C ALA A 106 -23.87 -15.55 -9.61
N ILE A 107 -23.66 -14.29 -9.98
CA ILE A 107 -22.61 -13.90 -10.92
C ILE A 107 -21.28 -13.94 -10.18
N VAL A 108 -20.33 -14.72 -10.70
CA VAL A 108 -18.99 -14.76 -10.15
C VAL A 108 -18.17 -13.60 -10.74
N VAL A 109 -17.70 -12.72 -9.85
CA VAL A 109 -16.82 -11.60 -10.20
C VAL A 109 -15.42 -11.92 -9.69
N ILE A 110 -14.53 -12.21 -10.61
CA ILE A 110 -13.11 -12.46 -10.32
C ILE A 110 -12.39 -11.11 -10.28
N ALA A 111 -11.68 -10.81 -9.20
CA ALA A 111 -11.01 -9.53 -9.01
C ALA A 111 -9.50 -9.70 -8.77
N SER A 112 -8.71 -8.73 -9.25
CA SER A 112 -7.30 -8.55 -8.88
C SER A 112 -6.95 -7.08 -8.73
N ILE A 113 -5.93 -6.79 -7.93
CA ILE A 113 -5.49 -5.43 -7.63
C ILE A 113 -4.04 -5.27 -8.07
N PHE A 114 -3.76 -4.20 -8.81
CA PHE A 114 -2.39 -3.74 -9.04
C PHE A 114 -2.18 -2.43 -8.29
N ILE A 115 -1.25 -2.40 -7.36
CA ILE A 115 -0.90 -1.20 -6.60
C ILE A 115 0.17 -0.43 -7.36
N ASN A 116 -0.17 0.79 -7.78
CA ASN A 116 0.73 1.64 -8.54
C ASN A 116 1.59 2.52 -7.62
N ARG A 117 0.95 3.20 -6.66
CA ARG A 117 1.61 4.15 -5.75
C ARG A 117 0.91 4.17 -4.39
N ILE A 118 1.69 4.38 -3.33
CA ILE A 118 1.20 4.61 -1.97
C ILE A 118 1.82 5.89 -1.42
N LEU A 119 0.98 6.80 -0.95
CA LEU A 119 1.37 7.99 -0.21
C LEU A 119 1.01 7.80 1.27
N TRP A 120 2.04 7.69 2.11
CA TRP A 120 1.89 7.43 3.53
C TRP A 120 1.67 8.73 4.33
N HIS A 121 0.66 8.74 5.19
CA HIS A 121 0.46 9.72 6.25
C HIS A 121 0.44 9.00 7.61
N ASP A 122 0.28 9.75 8.71
CA ASP A 122 0.42 9.19 10.07
C ASP A 122 -0.67 8.17 10.45
N HIS A 123 -1.90 8.33 9.96
CA HIS A 123 -3.03 7.43 10.29
C HIS A 123 -3.75 6.87 9.07
N GLN A 124 -3.39 7.33 7.88
CA GLN A 124 -4.04 6.99 6.63
C GLN A 124 -3.00 6.91 5.50
N ALA A 125 -3.31 6.10 4.50
CA ALA A 125 -2.55 6.04 3.27
C ALA A 125 -3.46 6.33 2.09
N VAL A 126 -2.95 7.08 1.11
CA VAL A 126 -3.61 7.26 -0.18
C VAL A 126 -2.98 6.27 -1.15
N VAL A 127 -3.79 5.34 -1.65
CA VAL A 127 -3.36 4.24 -2.51
C VAL A 127 -3.93 4.45 -3.91
N ASP A 128 -3.05 4.60 -4.89
CA ASP A 128 -3.42 4.57 -6.30
C ASP A 128 -3.28 3.14 -6.80
N LEU A 129 -4.39 2.55 -7.24
CA LEU A 129 -4.45 1.16 -7.68
C LEU A 129 -5.24 1.02 -8.97
N TYR A 130 -5.00 -0.07 -9.69
CA TYR A 130 -5.89 -0.55 -10.73
C TYR A 130 -6.69 -1.73 -10.21
N LEU A 131 -8.00 -1.57 -10.19
CA LEU A 131 -8.94 -2.65 -9.93
C LEU A 131 -9.25 -3.34 -11.26
N ARG A 132 -8.87 -4.62 -11.36
CA ARG A 132 -9.17 -5.47 -12.52
C ARG A 132 -10.26 -6.45 -12.12
N GLN A 133 -11.27 -6.56 -12.96
CA GLN A 133 -12.43 -7.41 -12.71
C GLN A 133 -12.79 -8.19 -13.97
N GLN A 134 -13.23 -9.43 -13.77
CA GLN A 134 -13.72 -10.30 -14.82
C GLN A 134 -15.03 -10.95 -14.38
N TRP A 135 -16.01 -10.91 -15.28
CA TRP A 135 -17.30 -11.58 -15.09
C TRP A 135 -17.81 -12.08 -16.45
N GLU A 136 -18.85 -12.89 -16.44
CA GLU A 136 -19.52 -13.37 -17.65
C GLU A 136 -20.86 -12.65 -17.83
N ASP A 137 -21.14 -12.14 -19.03
CA ASP A 137 -22.46 -11.64 -19.43
C ASP A 137 -22.84 -12.28 -20.78
N GLY A 138 -23.67 -13.32 -20.73
CA GLY A 138 -24.10 -14.06 -21.92
C GLY A 138 -24.84 -13.21 -22.96
N ARG A 139 -25.40 -12.05 -22.57
CA ARG A 139 -26.05 -11.12 -23.50
C ARG A 139 -25.06 -10.40 -24.41
N LEU A 140 -23.79 -10.34 -24.00
CA LEU A 140 -22.71 -9.72 -24.75
C LEU A 140 -21.95 -10.72 -25.64
N ALA A 141 -22.32 -12.00 -25.62
CA ALA A 141 -21.72 -13.00 -26.51
C ALA A 141 -22.04 -12.70 -27.99
N TYR A 142 -21.05 -12.85 -28.86
CA TYR A 142 -21.19 -12.59 -30.28
C TYR A 142 -20.46 -13.63 -31.12
N GLN A 143 -21.03 -13.94 -32.29
CA GLN A 143 -20.40 -14.83 -33.24
C GLN A 143 -19.37 -14.08 -34.07
N ILE A 144 -18.24 -14.74 -34.32
CA ILE A 144 -17.12 -14.23 -35.10
C ILE A 144 -16.91 -15.15 -36.29
N ASP A 145 -16.67 -14.57 -37.46
CA ASP A 145 -16.05 -15.30 -38.56
C ASP A 145 -14.53 -15.24 -38.33
N ASP A 146 -13.86 -16.39 -38.19
CA ASP A 146 -12.42 -16.49 -37.93
C ASP A 146 -11.57 -15.67 -38.94
N ARG A 147 -12.13 -15.42 -40.13
CA ARG A 147 -11.51 -14.61 -41.20
C ARG A 147 -11.41 -13.13 -40.89
N ASP A 148 -12.22 -12.62 -39.96
CA ASP A 148 -12.28 -11.22 -39.59
C ASP A 148 -11.22 -10.84 -38.54
N GLY A 149 -10.62 -11.82 -37.86
CA GLY A 149 -9.49 -11.61 -36.94
C GLY A 149 -9.80 -10.74 -35.71
N ILE A 150 -11.07 -10.65 -35.30
CA ILE A 150 -11.47 -10.00 -34.05
C ILE A 150 -11.37 -11.03 -32.93
N GLU A 151 -10.46 -10.82 -31.99
CA GLU A 151 -10.37 -11.65 -30.78
C GLU A 151 -11.14 -11.04 -29.62
N GLU A 152 -11.15 -9.71 -29.50
CA GLU A 152 -11.81 -8.98 -28.42
C GLU A 152 -12.31 -7.61 -28.91
N VAL A 153 -13.39 -7.11 -28.31
CA VAL A 153 -13.96 -5.79 -28.63
C VAL A 153 -13.81 -4.86 -27.43
N VAL A 154 -13.20 -3.70 -27.65
CA VAL A 154 -13.09 -2.66 -26.62
C VAL A 154 -14.39 -1.85 -26.58
N VAL A 155 -15.00 -1.74 -25.40
CA VAL A 155 -16.18 -0.90 -25.19
C VAL A 155 -15.72 0.56 -25.05
N PRO A 156 -16.13 1.47 -25.96
CA PRO A 156 -15.81 2.88 -25.85
C PRO A 156 -16.53 3.53 -24.66
N GLN A 157 -15.94 4.56 -24.07
CA GLN A 157 -16.44 5.20 -22.84
C GLN A 157 -17.84 5.82 -22.96
N ASN A 158 -18.31 6.11 -24.18
CA ASN A 158 -19.64 6.65 -24.45
C ASN A 158 -20.74 5.56 -24.53
N ARG A 159 -20.36 4.29 -24.46
CA ARG A 159 -21.27 3.15 -24.39
C ARG A 159 -21.23 2.59 -22.98
N HIS A 160 -22.37 2.14 -22.49
CA HIS A 160 -22.49 1.57 -21.15
C HIS A 160 -22.90 0.11 -21.25
N ILE A 161 -22.22 -0.72 -20.48
CA ILE A 161 -22.61 -2.09 -20.19
C ILE A 161 -22.87 -2.22 -18.69
N TRP A 162 -23.53 -3.29 -18.26
CA TRP A 162 -23.62 -3.60 -16.85
C TRP A 162 -22.22 -3.88 -16.29
N ILE A 163 -21.90 -3.27 -15.15
CA ILE A 163 -20.62 -3.42 -14.44
C ILE A 163 -20.98 -3.68 -12.98
N PRO A 164 -20.31 -4.65 -12.30
CA PRO A 164 -20.55 -4.89 -10.89
C PRO A 164 -20.27 -3.63 -10.06
N ASP A 165 -21.15 -3.36 -9.10
CA ASP A 165 -21.12 -2.17 -8.23
C ASP A 165 -20.12 -2.32 -7.06
N THR A 166 -18.91 -2.70 -7.43
CA THR A 166 -17.83 -3.01 -6.50
C THR A 166 -17.35 -1.74 -5.83
N TYR A 167 -17.31 -1.75 -4.51
CA TYR A 167 -16.83 -0.61 -3.71
C TYR A 167 -15.90 -1.06 -2.59
N PHE A 168 -15.06 -0.15 -2.12
CA PHE A 168 -14.22 -0.37 -0.96
C PHE A 168 -15.00 -0.01 0.30
N SER A 169 -15.34 -1.00 1.13
CA SER A 169 -16.20 -0.79 2.30
C SER A 169 -15.49 -0.16 3.50
N ASN A 170 -14.17 -0.32 3.59
CA ASN A 170 -13.34 0.20 4.68
C ASN A 170 -12.38 1.33 4.24
N ALA A 171 -12.56 1.86 3.03
CA ALA A 171 -11.75 2.94 2.49
C ALA A 171 -12.65 4.02 1.87
N HIS A 172 -12.18 5.26 1.90
CA HIS A 172 -12.83 6.35 1.20
C HIS A 172 -12.33 6.40 -0.24
N ASP A 173 -13.20 6.12 -1.21
CA ASP A 173 -12.88 6.24 -2.63
C ASP A 173 -12.95 7.72 -3.06
N VAL A 174 -11.80 8.29 -3.42
CA VAL A 174 -11.64 9.72 -3.77
C VAL A 174 -11.69 9.92 -5.29
N ASN A 175 -12.07 8.90 -6.07
CA ASN A 175 -11.88 8.90 -7.52
C ASN A 175 -12.45 10.15 -8.23
N HIS A 176 -11.56 10.92 -8.88
CA HIS A 176 -11.90 12.14 -9.62
C HIS A 176 -12.00 11.93 -11.14
N GLU A 177 -11.38 10.89 -11.71
CA GLU A 177 -11.33 10.65 -13.17
C GLU A 177 -11.61 9.18 -13.52
N LYS A 178 -12.62 8.92 -14.36
CA LYS A 178 -12.95 7.56 -14.85
C LYS A 178 -11.98 7.11 -15.93
N ARG A 179 -10.77 6.69 -15.53
CA ARG A 179 -9.86 5.94 -16.40
C ARG A 179 -10.22 4.46 -16.34
N GLN A 180 -11.16 4.08 -17.20
CA GLN A 180 -11.65 2.71 -17.33
C GLN A 180 -11.41 2.20 -18.74
N ARG A 181 -10.92 0.96 -18.85
CA ARG A 181 -10.88 0.18 -20.10
C ARG A 181 -11.67 -1.10 -19.88
N THR A 182 -12.68 -1.31 -20.72
CA THR A 182 -13.53 -2.50 -20.67
C THR A 182 -13.47 -3.22 -22.01
N VAL A 183 -13.34 -4.53 -21.96
CA VAL A 183 -13.19 -5.39 -23.11
C VAL A 183 -14.15 -6.56 -22.99
N VAL A 184 -14.77 -6.91 -24.11
CA VAL A 184 -15.69 -8.04 -24.22
C VAL A 184 -15.07 -9.09 -25.14
N GLU A 185 -15.07 -10.33 -24.67
CA GLU A 185 -14.66 -11.51 -25.42
C GLU A 185 -15.83 -12.10 -26.22
N PRO A 186 -15.55 -12.92 -27.26
CA PRO A 186 -16.58 -13.50 -28.12
C PRO A 186 -17.56 -14.39 -27.34
N THR A 187 -17.02 -15.03 -26.30
CA THR A 187 -17.71 -15.92 -25.36
C THR A 187 -18.67 -15.19 -24.41
N GLY A 188 -18.61 -13.86 -24.32
CA GLY A 188 -19.37 -13.06 -23.37
C GLY A 188 -18.64 -12.78 -22.05
N TYR A 189 -17.38 -13.21 -21.90
CA TYR A 189 -16.56 -12.75 -20.78
C TYR A 189 -16.21 -11.27 -20.94
N VAL A 190 -16.31 -10.54 -19.84
CA VAL A 190 -16.00 -9.11 -19.78
C VAL A 190 -14.81 -8.91 -18.85
N ARG A 191 -13.82 -8.16 -19.33
CA ARG A 191 -12.65 -7.72 -18.54
C ARG A 191 -12.71 -6.21 -18.39
N SER A 192 -12.79 -5.72 -17.16
CA SER A 192 -12.74 -4.30 -16.83
C SER A 192 -11.49 -4.00 -16.03
N SER A 193 -10.77 -2.94 -16.41
CA SER A 193 -9.66 -2.39 -15.63
C SER A 193 -9.93 -0.92 -15.39
N GLU A 194 -9.96 -0.52 -14.12
CA GLU A 194 -10.23 0.85 -13.71
C GLU A 194 -9.16 1.34 -12.73
N MET A 195 -8.70 2.58 -12.93
CA MET A 195 -7.84 3.25 -11.95
C MET A 195 -8.69 3.84 -10.82
N ARG A 196 -8.29 3.57 -9.57
CA ARG A 196 -8.94 4.05 -8.36
C ARG A 196 -7.90 4.67 -7.42
N THR A 197 -8.30 5.74 -6.75
CA THR A 197 -7.50 6.36 -5.68
C THR A 197 -8.30 6.28 -4.39
N VAL A 198 -7.83 5.44 -3.47
CA VAL A 198 -8.53 5.15 -2.21
C VAL A 198 -7.72 5.62 -1.02
N THR A 199 -8.41 6.21 -0.04
CA THR A 199 -7.81 6.57 1.25
C THR A 199 -8.22 5.55 2.28
N VAL A 200 -7.24 4.90 2.90
CA VAL A 200 -7.44 3.75 3.78
C VAL A 200 -6.70 3.97 5.10
N PRO A 201 -7.26 3.56 6.26
CA PRO A 201 -6.54 3.62 7.52
C PRO A 201 -5.28 2.75 7.49
N VAL A 202 -4.23 3.23 8.15
CA VAL A 202 -2.98 2.48 8.32
C VAL A 202 -2.92 1.94 9.74
N GLU A 203 -2.61 0.66 9.85
CA GLU A 203 -2.37 -0.02 11.11
C GLU A 203 -0.89 -0.30 11.29
N TYR A 204 -0.40 -0.11 12.51
CA TYR A 204 0.98 -0.33 12.90
C TYR A 204 1.09 -1.61 13.74
N SER A 205 2.24 -2.26 13.66
CA SER A 205 2.59 -3.33 14.61
C SER A 205 2.71 -2.79 16.04
N PHE A 206 2.38 -3.61 17.03
CA PHE A 206 2.56 -3.28 18.45
C PHE A 206 4.02 -2.96 18.82
N LYS A 207 4.99 -3.52 18.07
CA LYS A 207 6.43 -3.27 18.21
C LYS A 207 6.89 -1.95 17.59
N TYR A 208 6.01 -1.15 17.01
CA TYR A 208 6.35 0.20 16.55
C TYR A 208 6.89 1.04 17.73
N PRO A 209 8.04 1.73 17.60
CA PRO A 209 8.73 2.09 16.35
C PRO A 209 9.90 1.19 15.96
N PHE A 210 10.24 0.18 16.74
CA PHE A 210 11.38 -0.71 16.49
C PHE A 210 11.14 -1.63 15.31
N GLU A 211 9.90 -2.09 15.17
CA GLU A 211 9.43 -2.73 13.95
C GLU A 211 8.51 -1.74 13.22
N ASN A 212 9.03 -1.09 12.18
CA ASN A 212 8.27 -0.13 11.37
C ASN A 212 7.43 -0.86 10.32
N THR A 213 6.56 -1.75 10.79
CA THR A 213 5.63 -2.51 9.96
C THR A 213 4.32 -1.76 9.87
N ARG A 214 3.88 -1.50 8.64
CA ARG A 214 2.63 -0.82 8.30
C ARG A 214 1.74 -1.77 7.52
N MET A 215 0.51 -1.88 7.96
CA MET A 215 -0.49 -2.75 7.39
C MET A 215 -1.64 -1.92 6.85
N ILE A 216 -2.06 -2.25 5.65
CA ILE A 216 -3.22 -1.67 4.99
C ILE A 216 -4.17 -2.81 4.67
N LYS A 217 -5.42 -2.72 5.14
CA LYS A 217 -6.47 -3.67 4.78
C LYS A 217 -7.40 -3.03 3.75
N LEU A 218 -7.64 -3.69 2.63
CA LEU A 218 -8.64 -3.28 1.64
C LEU A 218 -9.74 -4.34 1.57
N ARG A 219 -11.01 -3.92 1.69
CA ARG A 219 -12.18 -4.78 1.60
C ARG A 219 -13.07 -4.39 0.43
N LEU A 220 -13.24 -5.28 -0.54
CA LEU A 220 -14.17 -5.11 -1.64
C LEU A 220 -15.46 -5.88 -1.39
N SER A 221 -16.58 -5.28 -1.75
CA SER A 221 -17.90 -5.91 -1.70
C SER A 221 -18.84 -5.24 -2.71
N SER A 222 -20.05 -5.79 -2.89
CA SER A 222 -21.12 -5.17 -3.66
C SER A 222 -21.95 -4.28 -2.74
N TYR A 223 -22.37 -3.11 -3.23
CA TYR A 223 -23.18 -2.19 -2.45
C TYR A 223 -24.67 -2.57 -2.47
N LYS A 224 -25.17 -3.10 -3.60
CA LYS A 224 -26.59 -3.36 -3.85
C LYS A 224 -26.95 -4.83 -3.89
N TYR A 225 -26.04 -5.71 -4.32
CA TYR A 225 -26.36 -7.11 -4.60
C TYR A 225 -25.93 -8.03 -3.45
N PRO A 226 -26.84 -8.84 -2.91
CA PRO A 226 -26.50 -9.84 -1.89
C PRO A 226 -25.69 -10.99 -2.50
N ILE A 227 -25.18 -11.86 -1.64
CA ILE A 227 -24.39 -13.05 -2.00
C ILE A 227 -25.10 -14.00 -2.97
N GLU A 228 -26.44 -13.98 -2.99
CA GLU A 228 -27.28 -14.78 -3.90
C GLU A 228 -27.21 -14.29 -5.36
N ASP A 229 -26.87 -13.01 -5.55
CA ASP A 229 -26.81 -12.35 -6.86
C ASP A 229 -25.36 -12.18 -7.36
N ILE A 230 -24.42 -11.84 -6.46
CA ILE A 230 -23.00 -11.63 -6.81
C ILE A 230 -22.09 -12.28 -5.77
N VAL A 231 -21.09 -13.01 -6.25
CA VAL A 231 -19.99 -13.56 -5.44
C VAL A 231 -18.67 -13.03 -5.95
N TYR A 232 -17.86 -12.46 -5.05
CA TYR A 232 -16.50 -12.02 -5.35
C TYR A 232 -15.50 -13.13 -5.06
N LEU A 233 -14.55 -13.32 -5.96
CA LEU A 233 -13.41 -14.22 -5.78
C LEU A 233 -12.13 -13.53 -6.20
N TRP A 234 -11.03 -13.82 -5.50
CA TRP A 234 -9.71 -13.39 -5.93
C TRP A 234 -9.25 -14.15 -7.17
N ALA A 235 -8.66 -13.44 -8.14
CA ALA A 235 -7.96 -14.07 -9.26
C ALA A 235 -6.73 -14.79 -8.73
N ASN A 236 -6.79 -16.12 -8.67
CA ASN A 236 -5.71 -16.94 -8.14
C ASN A 236 -5.41 -18.10 -9.08
N SER A 237 -4.35 -17.96 -9.88
CA SER A 237 -3.81 -19.03 -10.72
C SER A 237 -2.28 -19.01 -10.62
N PRO A 238 -1.70 -19.51 -9.52
CA PRO A 238 -0.25 -19.49 -9.32
C PRO A 238 0.47 -20.36 -10.36
N PRO A 239 1.63 -19.95 -10.90
CA PRO A 239 2.38 -18.72 -10.60
C PRO A 239 2.01 -17.52 -11.50
N THR A 240 1.08 -17.68 -12.45
CA THR A 240 0.83 -16.70 -13.51
C THR A 240 -0.06 -15.54 -13.09
N VAL A 241 -0.98 -15.76 -12.15
CA VAL A 241 -1.90 -14.74 -11.65
C VAL A 241 -1.89 -14.76 -10.13
N ILE A 242 -1.42 -13.65 -9.55
CA ILE A 242 -1.50 -13.37 -8.12
C ILE A 242 -2.65 -12.38 -7.85
N PRO A 243 -3.38 -12.51 -6.73
CA PRO A 243 -4.48 -11.61 -6.40
C PRO A 243 -4.07 -10.13 -6.34
N VAL A 244 -2.86 -9.88 -5.85
CA VAL A 244 -2.32 -8.54 -5.63
C VAL A 244 -0.92 -8.43 -6.23
N GLU A 245 -0.76 -7.50 -7.17
CA GLU A 245 0.49 -7.12 -7.78
C GLU A 245 0.91 -5.74 -7.26
N VAL A 246 2.21 -5.51 -7.05
CA VAL A 246 2.76 -4.23 -6.58
C VAL A 246 3.78 -3.72 -7.59
N SER A 247 3.75 -2.42 -7.88
CA SER A 247 4.69 -1.80 -8.82
C SER A 247 6.14 -1.95 -8.35
N GLN A 248 7.08 -2.10 -9.30
CA GLN A 248 8.50 -2.24 -9.00
C GLN A 248 9.10 -1.01 -8.30
N GLU A 249 8.52 0.18 -8.49
CA GLU A 249 8.93 1.40 -7.80
C GLU A 249 8.65 1.31 -6.29
N LEU A 250 7.52 0.72 -5.89
CA LEU A 250 7.20 0.47 -4.49
C LEU A 250 8.10 -0.60 -3.86
N LEU A 251 8.67 -1.50 -4.67
CA LEU A 251 9.63 -2.51 -4.19
C LEU A 251 10.99 -1.91 -3.81
N SER A 252 11.30 -0.69 -4.26
CA SER A 252 12.58 -0.01 -4.02
C SER A 252 12.46 1.29 -3.21
N GLY A 253 11.28 1.54 -2.63
CA GLY A 253 11.00 2.74 -1.83
C GLY A 253 11.51 2.66 -0.39
N PHE A 254 11.22 3.69 0.41
CA PHE A 254 11.52 3.73 1.86
C PHE A 254 10.81 2.63 2.66
N TYR A 255 9.69 2.13 2.13
CA TYR A 255 8.92 1.02 2.68
C TYR A 255 8.97 -0.12 1.68
N GLU A 256 9.57 -1.23 2.07
CA GLU A 256 9.67 -2.44 1.27
C GLU A 256 8.37 -3.24 1.40
N PHE A 257 7.86 -3.74 0.27
CA PHE A 257 6.73 -4.65 0.26
C PHE A 257 7.16 -6.00 0.84
N LYS A 258 6.45 -6.47 1.88
CA LYS A 258 6.74 -7.75 2.52
C LYS A 258 5.85 -8.86 1.98
N GLU A 259 4.54 -8.67 2.10
CA GLU A 259 3.55 -9.67 1.69
C GLU A 259 2.16 -9.05 1.47
N ALA A 260 1.33 -9.75 0.71
CA ALA A 260 -0.09 -9.47 0.57
C ALA A 260 -0.87 -10.77 0.80
N ILE A 261 -1.76 -10.76 1.79
CA ILE A 261 -2.58 -11.91 2.18
C ILE A 261 -4.01 -11.64 1.72
N ALA A 262 -4.49 -12.43 0.77
CA ALA A 262 -5.85 -12.36 0.25
C ALA A 262 -6.75 -13.34 1.01
N GLU A 263 -7.87 -12.86 1.50
CA GLU A 263 -8.86 -13.61 2.28
C GLU A 263 -10.26 -13.40 1.70
N ASP A 264 -11.12 -14.39 1.85
CA ASP A 264 -12.55 -14.28 1.53
C ASP A 264 -13.32 -13.92 2.79
N CYS A 265 -14.39 -13.14 2.64
CA CYS A 265 -15.25 -12.76 3.76
C CYS A 265 -16.74 -12.75 3.38
N ALA A 266 -17.60 -12.83 4.40
CA ALA A 266 -19.04 -12.68 4.24
C ALA A 266 -19.54 -11.66 5.26
N GLY A 267 -20.12 -10.56 4.78
CA GLY A 267 -20.71 -9.52 5.62
C GLY A 267 -22.19 -9.82 5.83
N ASN A 268 -22.62 -9.98 7.10
CA ASN A 268 -24.02 -10.11 7.44
C ASN A 268 -24.58 -8.75 7.89
N TYR A 269 -25.50 -8.19 7.11
CA TYR A 269 -26.12 -6.90 7.36
C TYR A 269 -27.63 -7.07 7.56
N THR A 270 -28.30 -6.05 8.09
CA THR A 270 -29.76 -6.07 8.29
C THR A 270 -30.53 -6.29 6.98
N VAL A 271 -29.95 -5.89 5.86
CA VAL A 271 -30.49 -6.03 4.50
C VAL A 271 -30.17 -7.37 3.83
N GLY A 272 -29.33 -8.21 4.45
CA GLY A 272 -28.95 -9.52 3.91
C GLY A 272 -27.46 -9.84 4.05
N MET A 273 -27.07 -11.00 3.53
CA MET A 273 -25.68 -11.43 3.45
C MET A 273 -25.03 -10.99 2.14
N TYR A 274 -23.82 -10.47 2.21
CA TYR A 274 -23.06 -9.96 1.07
C TYR A 274 -21.70 -10.64 1.00
N SER A 275 -21.29 -11.02 -0.21
CA SER A 275 -19.95 -11.51 -0.47
C SER A 275 -18.94 -10.36 -0.36
N CYS A 276 -17.81 -10.60 0.28
CA CYS A 276 -16.69 -9.68 0.29
C CYS A 276 -15.36 -10.40 0.15
N ILE A 277 -14.35 -9.66 -0.30
CA ILE A 277 -12.97 -10.13 -0.40
C ILE A 277 -12.06 -9.10 0.29
N ASP A 278 -11.18 -9.60 1.15
CA ASP A 278 -10.23 -8.83 1.94
C ASP A 278 -8.82 -9.04 1.40
N VAL A 279 -8.00 -8.00 1.40
CA VAL A 279 -6.56 -8.13 1.29
C VAL A 279 -5.87 -7.34 2.39
N LEU A 280 -4.97 -7.99 3.12
CA LEU A 280 -4.05 -7.37 4.05
C LEU A 280 -2.68 -7.23 3.39
N ILE A 281 -2.24 -5.99 3.21
CA ILE A 281 -0.98 -5.66 2.55
C ILE A 281 -0.01 -5.13 3.61
N THR A 282 1.15 -5.77 3.72
CA THR A 282 2.15 -5.46 4.75
C THR A 282 3.39 -4.87 4.12
N PHE A 283 3.78 -3.69 4.61
CA PHE A 283 5.02 -3.01 4.25
C PHE A 283 5.94 -2.89 5.46
N THR A 284 7.25 -3.00 5.23
CA THR A 284 8.28 -2.83 6.26
C THR A 284 9.19 -1.67 5.91
N GLY A 285 9.30 -0.70 6.81
CA GLY A 285 10.24 0.42 6.68
C GLY A 285 11.48 0.24 7.54
N ALA A 286 12.48 1.09 7.32
CA ALA A 286 13.63 1.17 8.21
C ALA A 286 13.21 1.66 9.61
N SER A 287 13.68 0.98 10.66
CA SER A 287 13.41 1.34 12.06
C SER A 287 14.33 2.44 12.59
N SER A 288 15.46 2.69 11.90
CA SER A 288 16.48 3.66 12.31
C SER A 288 15.97 5.10 12.34
N GLU A 289 15.03 5.47 11.46
CA GLU A 289 14.48 6.83 11.38
C GLU A 289 13.74 7.23 12.67
N SER A 290 12.91 6.34 13.19
CA SER A 290 12.16 6.56 14.43
C SER A 290 13.09 6.67 15.65
N PHE A 291 14.21 5.93 15.64
CA PHE A 291 15.22 5.99 16.69
C PHE A 291 15.84 7.38 16.82
N TRP A 292 16.28 7.96 15.71
CA TRP A 292 16.89 9.29 15.69
C TRP A 292 15.88 10.41 16.01
N ARG A 293 14.63 10.28 15.56
CA ARG A 293 13.62 11.34 15.70
C ARG A 293 12.96 11.41 17.08
N ILE A 294 12.74 10.28 17.73
CA ILE A 294 11.95 10.22 18.97
C ILE A 294 12.83 9.84 20.17
N PHE A 295 13.56 8.72 20.06
CA PHE A 295 14.26 8.15 21.21
C PHE A 295 15.42 9.03 21.68
N ILE A 296 16.31 9.48 20.79
CA ILE A 296 17.47 10.29 21.20
C ILE A 296 17.06 11.61 21.87
N PRO A 297 16.17 12.44 21.29
CA PRO A 297 15.68 13.64 21.97
C PRO A 297 15.01 13.34 23.31
N SER A 298 14.22 12.26 23.40
CA SER A 298 13.57 11.87 24.66
C SER A 298 14.58 11.49 25.75
N ILE A 299 15.64 10.75 25.41
CA ILE A 299 16.71 10.39 26.36
C ILE A 299 17.44 11.65 26.84
N LEU A 300 17.74 12.58 25.94
CA LEU A 300 18.36 13.86 26.31
C LEU A 300 17.45 14.68 27.23
N LEU A 301 16.15 14.70 27.00
CA LEU A 301 15.18 15.38 27.87
C LEU A 301 15.06 14.71 29.25
N ILE A 302 15.09 13.39 29.32
CA ILE A 302 15.12 12.66 30.60
C ILE A 302 16.40 13.00 31.36
N LEU A 303 17.56 12.99 30.70
CA LEU A 303 18.83 13.38 31.31
C LEU A 303 18.77 14.83 31.82
N ALA A 304 18.17 15.73 31.05
CA ALA A 304 17.95 17.12 31.46
C ALA A 304 17.00 17.25 32.67
N SER A 305 16.05 16.32 32.83
CA SER A 305 15.04 16.36 33.89
C SER A 305 15.57 16.18 35.30
N TRP A 306 16.76 15.60 35.45
CA TRP A 306 17.39 15.33 36.74
C TRP A 306 18.74 16.05 36.91
N LEU A 307 19.09 16.98 36.01
CA LEU A 307 20.28 17.83 36.20
C LEU A 307 20.16 18.69 37.45
N HIS A 308 18.93 19.10 37.83
CA HIS A 308 18.71 19.93 39.00
C HIS A 308 19.13 19.27 40.33
N PHE A 309 19.23 17.93 40.40
CA PHE A 309 19.76 17.24 41.59
C PHE A 309 21.23 17.60 41.86
N TRP A 310 21.97 17.98 40.82
CA TRP A 310 23.39 18.40 40.90
C TRP A 310 23.54 19.90 41.11
N VAL A 311 22.48 20.67 40.86
CA VAL A 311 22.48 22.12 41.01
C VAL A 311 22.18 22.51 42.45
N HIS A 312 23.00 23.40 43.00
CA HIS A 312 22.81 23.91 44.35
C HIS A 312 21.42 24.53 44.53
N GLY A 313 20.76 24.23 45.66
CA GLY A 313 19.39 24.68 45.97
C GLY A 313 19.19 26.20 45.99
N SER A 314 20.26 27.01 46.03
CA SER A 314 20.17 28.47 45.91
C SER A 314 19.83 28.96 44.50
N TRP A 315 20.06 28.15 43.47
CA TRP A 315 19.81 28.48 42.07
C TRP A 315 18.41 27.99 41.67
N SER A 316 17.37 28.65 42.18
CA SER A 316 15.98 28.23 41.99
C SER A 316 15.55 28.19 40.52
N VAL A 317 15.95 29.20 39.72
CA VAL A 317 15.53 29.32 38.32
C VAL A 317 16.03 28.14 37.46
N PRO A 318 17.34 27.82 37.39
CA PRO A 318 17.81 26.64 36.65
C PRO A 318 17.22 25.31 37.13
N ARG A 319 17.01 25.16 38.44
CA ARG A 319 16.38 23.94 38.99
C ARG A 319 14.93 23.78 38.50
N THR A 320 14.19 24.89 38.45
CA THR A 320 12.79 24.90 37.98
C THR A 320 12.70 24.49 36.51
N ILE A 321 13.57 25.06 35.68
CA ILE A 321 13.59 24.79 34.24
C ILE A 321 13.90 23.32 33.99
N SER A 322 14.95 22.80 34.63
CA SER A 322 15.37 21.40 34.51
C SER A 322 14.26 20.43 34.95
N ALA A 323 13.53 20.70 36.04
CA ALA A 323 12.48 19.81 36.50
C ALA A 323 11.15 19.93 35.72
N ALA A 324 10.69 21.16 35.44
CA ALA A 324 9.34 21.40 34.92
C ALA A 324 9.24 21.28 33.40
N VAL A 325 10.22 21.78 32.65
CA VAL A 325 10.15 21.84 31.18
C VAL A 325 10.05 20.44 30.56
N PRO A 326 10.88 19.44 30.93
CA PRO A 326 10.74 18.09 30.37
C PRO A 326 9.38 17.46 30.63
N PHE A 327 8.80 17.65 31.82
CA PHE A 327 7.47 17.14 32.15
C PHE A 327 6.39 17.71 31.23
N PHE A 328 6.35 19.03 31.05
CA PHE A 328 5.37 19.66 30.16
C PHE A 328 5.57 19.29 28.69
N ILE A 329 6.82 19.09 28.25
CA ILE A 329 7.11 18.61 26.90
C ILE A 329 6.56 17.19 26.72
N PHE A 330 6.82 16.25 27.64
CA PHE A 330 6.29 14.89 27.54
C PHE A 330 4.76 14.85 27.63
N ALA A 331 4.15 15.68 28.47
CA ALA A 331 2.70 15.82 28.54
C ALA A 331 2.13 16.33 27.20
N SER A 332 2.79 17.32 26.60
CA SER A 332 2.40 17.87 25.28
C SER A 332 2.54 16.83 24.18
N VAL A 333 3.64 16.07 24.16
CA VAL A 333 3.87 15.00 23.18
C VAL A 333 2.80 13.92 23.30
N LEU A 334 2.43 13.47 24.50
CA LEU A 334 1.38 12.46 24.66
C LEU A 334 0.00 12.92 24.17
N ILE A 335 -0.30 14.21 24.26
CA ILE A 335 -1.59 14.78 23.85
C ILE A 335 -1.62 15.08 22.35
N PHE A 336 -0.55 15.66 21.81
CA PHE A 336 -0.54 16.21 20.45
C PHE A 336 0.17 15.32 19.42
N TYR A 337 1.03 14.40 19.84
CA TYR A 337 1.70 13.50 18.90
C TYR A 337 0.70 12.45 18.39
N PRO A 338 0.56 12.28 17.07
CA PRO A 338 -0.33 11.30 16.48
C PRO A 338 0.04 9.90 16.96
N GLN A 339 -0.88 9.25 17.67
CA GLN A 339 -0.64 7.93 18.26
C GLN A 339 -0.85 6.84 17.20
N PRO A 340 0.09 5.90 17.01
CA PRO A 340 -0.04 4.88 15.97
C PRO A 340 -1.31 4.06 16.19
N ASN A 341 -2.14 3.96 15.16
CA ASN A 341 -3.29 3.05 15.17
C ASN A 341 -2.78 1.62 15.12
N LEU A 342 -3.08 0.80 16.12
CA LEU A 342 -2.58 -0.57 16.21
C LEU A 342 -3.54 -1.55 15.54
N SER A 343 -2.99 -2.59 14.90
CA SER A 343 -3.80 -3.66 14.29
C SER A 343 -4.52 -4.55 15.31
N THR A 344 -4.06 -4.54 16.57
CA THR A 344 -4.65 -5.31 17.66
C THR A 344 -4.91 -4.38 18.84
N TYR A 345 -5.98 -4.63 19.60
CA TYR A 345 -6.27 -3.95 20.86
C TYR A 345 -5.04 -4.04 21.78
N GLY A 346 -4.37 -2.91 21.99
CA GLY A 346 -3.11 -2.88 22.71
C GLY A 346 -2.55 -1.47 22.87
N VAL A 347 -1.42 -1.38 23.55
CA VAL A 347 -0.66 -0.14 23.73
C VAL A 347 0.65 -0.30 22.96
N SER A 348 1.00 0.70 22.17
CA SER A 348 2.21 0.67 21.34
C SER A 348 3.45 0.72 22.24
N SER A 349 4.56 0.10 21.81
CA SER A 349 5.82 0.24 22.55
C SER A 349 6.23 1.72 22.70
N LEU A 350 5.93 2.57 21.70
CA LEU A 350 6.13 4.02 21.76
C LEU A 350 5.30 4.67 22.89
N GLN A 351 4.05 4.26 23.06
CA GLN A 351 3.17 4.79 24.11
C GLN A 351 3.69 4.41 25.49
N ILE A 352 4.13 3.17 25.67
CA ILE A 352 4.73 2.70 26.93
C ILE A 352 5.99 3.51 27.26
N TRP A 353 6.84 3.75 26.26
CA TRP A 353 8.03 4.61 26.40
C TRP A 353 7.66 6.02 26.85
N LEU A 354 6.74 6.68 26.15
CA LEU A 354 6.35 8.07 26.44
C LEU A 354 5.65 8.20 27.81
N ILE A 355 4.79 7.24 28.18
CA ILE A 355 4.15 7.20 29.51
C ILE A 355 5.21 7.05 30.60
N PHE A 356 6.19 6.16 30.42
CA PHE A 356 7.29 6.02 31.37
C PHE A 356 8.10 7.31 31.51
N CYS A 357 8.45 7.96 30.39
CA CYS A 357 9.15 9.24 30.40
C CYS A 357 8.36 10.33 31.13
N LEU A 358 7.04 10.40 30.92
CA LEU A 358 6.16 11.33 31.61
C LEU A 358 6.16 11.08 33.12
N LEU A 359 5.98 9.83 33.55
CA LEU A 359 5.95 9.48 34.97
C LEU A 359 7.28 9.77 35.67
N LEU A 360 8.40 9.48 35.00
CA LEU A 360 9.73 9.73 35.53
C LEU A 360 10.02 11.23 35.66
N THR A 361 9.69 12.02 34.64
CA THR A 361 9.86 13.48 34.70
C THR A 361 8.89 14.13 35.68
N PHE A 362 7.68 13.60 35.85
CA PHE A 362 6.76 14.02 36.90
C PHE A 362 7.31 13.74 38.30
N ALA A 363 7.86 12.54 38.54
CA ALA A 363 8.52 12.22 39.81
C ALA A 363 9.70 13.17 40.09
N SER A 364 10.46 13.52 39.05
CA SER A 364 11.55 14.51 39.13
C SER A 364 11.02 15.91 39.53
N LEU A 365 9.89 16.32 38.96
CA LEU A 365 9.20 17.57 39.31
C LEU A 365 8.69 17.56 40.77
N VAL A 366 8.12 16.45 41.22
CA VAL A 366 7.67 16.28 42.62
C VAL A 366 8.86 16.38 43.59
N GLU A 367 9.99 15.75 43.25
CA GLU A 367 11.23 15.88 44.03
C GLU A 367 11.64 17.34 44.16
N TYR A 368 11.64 18.08 43.05
CA TYR A 368 11.95 19.51 43.03
C TYR A 368 11.03 20.31 43.96
N PHE A 369 9.72 20.04 43.94
CA PHE A 369 8.75 20.67 44.84
C PHE A 369 9.06 20.37 46.31
N ILE A 370 9.40 19.11 46.63
CA ILE A 370 9.74 18.69 47.99
C ILE A 370 11.01 19.42 48.47
N VAL A 371 12.06 19.49 47.65
CA VAL A 371 13.33 20.14 48.03
C VAL A 371 13.15 21.64 48.22
N ILE A 372 12.39 22.32 47.36
CA ILE A 372 12.13 23.76 47.53
C ILE A 372 11.24 24.04 48.74
N CYS A 373 10.15 23.29 48.93
CA CYS A 373 9.28 23.48 50.08
C CYS A 373 10.03 23.23 51.41
N CYS A 374 10.91 22.23 51.44
CA CYS A 374 11.75 21.96 52.62
C CYS A 374 12.94 22.93 52.74
N GLY A 375 13.47 23.43 51.62
CA GLY A 375 14.61 24.34 51.53
C GLY A 375 14.27 25.78 51.94
N ILE A 376 13.13 26.32 51.48
CA ILE A 376 12.62 27.65 51.85
C ILE A 376 12.35 27.73 53.36
N ARG A 377 11.90 26.65 54.00
CA ARG A 377 11.74 26.59 55.47
C ARG A 377 13.07 26.79 56.22
N ARG A 378 14.22 26.49 55.62
CA ARG A 378 15.53 26.68 56.26
C ARG A 378 16.02 28.12 56.24
N THR A 379 15.80 28.86 55.16
CA THR A 379 16.20 30.28 55.09
C THR A 379 15.38 31.13 56.07
N ILE A 380 14.12 30.77 56.29
CA ILE A 380 13.27 31.39 57.32
C ILE A 380 13.78 31.04 58.73
N ARG A 381 14.16 29.78 59.01
CA ARG A 381 14.72 29.36 60.32
C ARG A 381 16.14 29.88 60.61
N TYR A 382 16.94 30.21 59.60
CA TYR A 382 18.28 30.79 59.77
C TYR A 382 18.31 32.32 59.95
N ARG A 383 17.14 32.98 60.00
CA ARG A 383 17.06 34.40 60.39
C ARG A 383 17.05 34.63 61.91
N ASN A 384 17.02 33.58 62.73
CA ASN A 384 16.97 33.69 64.20
C ASN A 384 18.26 33.22 64.88
N GLY A 385 19.39 33.78 64.46
CA GLY A 385 20.66 33.75 65.21
C GLY A 385 21.30 35.12 65.41
N LYS A 386 20.90 36.14 64.65
CA LYS A 386 21.29 37.54 64.85
C LYS A 386 20.16 38.48 64.44
N ILE A 387 19.77 39.36 65.36
CA ILE A 387 18.86 40.50 65.10
C ILE A 387 19.59 41.44 64.15
N MET A 388 19.08 41.60 62.93
CA MET A 388 19.32 42.80 62.14
C MET A 388 18.10 43.69 62.37
N LYS A 389 18.30 44.81 63.08
CA LYS A 389 17.32 45.89 63.11
C LYS A 389 17.13 46.38 61.68
N ASP A 390 15.90 46.39 61.20
CA ASP A 390 15.48 47.39 60.23
C ASP A 390 13.98 47.62 60.35
N ASP A 391 13.62 48.88 60.19
CA ASP A 391 12.31 49.49 60.42
C ASP A 391 11.17 48.93 59.53
N GLU A 392 9.95 49.19 60.01
CA GLU A 392 8.59 48.80 59.60
C GLU A 392 8.23 48.59 58.11
N SER A 393 7.30 47.64 57.87
CA SER A 393 6.05 47.85 57.07
C SER A 393 5.04 46.66 57.19
N PRO A 394 3.71 46.88 57.01
CA PRO A 394 2.63 46.12 57.68
C PRO A 394 1.92 45.05 56.81
N LEU A 395 2.67 44.27 56.02
CA LEU A 395 2.12 43.18 55.17
C LEU A 395 2.28 41.78 55.80
N THR A 396 2.69 41.72 57.06
CA THR A 396 3.19 40.52 57.75
C THR A 396 2.12 39.68 58.46
N VAL A 397 0.96 40.26 58.79
CA VAL A 397 -0.03 39.57 59.66
C VAL A 397 -0.81 38.48 58.93
N THR A 398 -1.04 38.60 57.62
CA THR A 398 -1.69 37.53 56.82
C THR A 398 -0.76 36.37 56.47
N ARG A 399 0.55 36.53 56.71
CA ARG A 399 1.58 35.51 56.45
C ARG A 399 1.70 34.51 57.61
N GLU A 400 1.49 34.98 58.84
CA GLU A 400 1.60 34.18 60.07
C GLU A 400 0.55 33.06 60.18
N THR A 401 -0.67 33.26 59.67
CA THR A 401 -1.74 32.25 59.82
C THR A 401 -1.59 31.03 58.90
N VAL A 402 -0.84 31.14 57.81
CA VAL A 402 -0.49 29.99 56.95
C VAL A 402 0.71 29.22 57.52
N GLU A 403 1.56 29.89 58.31
CA GLU A 403 2.80 29.32 58.85
C GLU A 403 2.57 28.30 59.98
N VAL A 404 1.47 28.39 60.73
CA VAL A 404 1.19 27.49 61.87
C VAL A 404 0.64 26.13 61.44
N ALA A 405 0.01 26.01 60.26
CA ALA A 405 -0.67 24.77 59.86
C ALA A 405 0.25 23.67 59.29
N TYR A 406 1.54 23.95 59.04
CA TYR A 406 2.44 23.05 58.31
C TYR A 406 3.63 22.54 59.14
N ASP A 407 3.60 22.74 60.45
CA ASP A 407 4.69 22.38 61.35
C ASP A 407 4.52 20.95 61.88
N THR A 408 5.44 20.05 61.51
CA THR A 408 5.96 18.88 62.29
C THR A 408 6.68 17.82 61.44
N LYS A 409 6.44 17.67 60.13
CA LYS A 409 7.03 16.53 59.36
C LYS A 409 8.42 16.77 58.73
N CYS A 410 8.83 18.00 58.44
CA CYS A 410 10.10 18.28 57.75
C CYS A 410 11.32 18.43 58.69
N ALA A 411 11.13 18.43 60.02
CA ALA A 411 12.19 18.70 60.99
C ALA A 411 13.23 17.57 61.11
N ASN A 412 12.86 16.33 60.76
CA ASN A 412 13.77 15.17 60.79
C ASN A 412 14.74 15.12 59.59
N PHE A 413 14.55 15.95 58.56
CA PHE A 413 15.43 16.05 57.39
C PHE A 413 16.60 17.03 57.61
N LYS A 414 17.30 16.87 58.75
CA LYS A 414 18.41 17.77 59.17
C LYS A 414 19.63 17.69 58.23
N HIS A 415 19.78 16.61 57.45
CA HIS A 415 20.87 16.42 56.48
C HIS A 415 20.40 16.62 55.03
N ASN A 416 20.40 17.87 54.55
CA ASN A 416 19.79 18.31 53.27
C ASN A 416 20.48 17.85 51.98
N HIS A 417 21.52 17.04 52.05
CA HIS A 417 22.02 16.37 50.84
C HIS A 417 21.30 15.04 50.60
N GLY A 418 20.55 14.49 51.56
CA GLY A 418 20.02 13.13 51.47
C GLY A 418 19.06 12.89 50.30
N ILE A 419 18.08 13.78 50.07
CA ILE A 419 17.07 13.57 49.00
C ILE A 419 17.72 13.74 47.63
N ASP A 420 18.38 14.89 47.37
CA ASP A 420 19.11 15.11 46.12
C ASP A 420 20.15 13.98 45.89
N LEU A 421 20.85 13.49 46.93
CA LEU A 421 21.83 12.39 46.83
C LEU A 421 21.19 11.03 46.50
N VAL A 422 20.05 10.70 47.12
CA VAL A 422 19.31 9.48 46.82
C VAL A 422 18.76 9.56 45.39
N SER A 423 18.17 10.69 44.99
CA SER A 423 17.62 10.91 43.65
C SER A 423 18.69 10.83 42.56
N ARG A 424 19.93 11.31 42.82
CA ARG A 424 21.08 11.17 41.89
C ARG A 424 21.39 9.74 41.52
N LEU A 425 21.14 8.78 42.42
CA LEU A 425 21.39 7.37 42.17
C LEU A 425 20.13 6.65 41.68
N LEU A 426 18.98 6.94 42.31
CA LEU A 426 17.71 6.25 42.07
C LEU A 426 17.20 6.46 40.65
N PHE A 427 17.16 7.70 40.16
CA PHE A 427 16.57 8.01 38.85
C PHE A 427 17.35 7.38 37.68
N PRO A 428 18.70 7.49 37.62
CA PRO A 428 19.48 6.80 36.59
C PRO A 428 19.35 5.27 36.67
N ILE A 429 19.29 4.68 37.87
CA ILE A 429 19.11 3.23 38.02
C ILE A 429 17.74 2.78 37.52
N ILE A 430 16.66 3.47 37.92
CA ILE A 430 15.30 3.17 37.45
C ILE A 430 15.23 3.27 35.93
N PHE A 431 15.81 4.33 35.36
CA PHE A 431 15.87 4.51 33.92
C PHE A 431 16.64 3.39 33.23
N LEU A 432 17.84 3.02 33.72
CA LEU A 432 18.63 1.95 33.12
C LEU A 432 17.93 0.59 33.19
N ILE A 433 17.31 0.26 34.33
CA ILE A 433 16.55 -0.99 34.48
C ILE A 433 15.41 -1.03 33.47
N PHE A 434 14.61 0.05 33.40
CA PHE A 434 13.52 0.13 32.43
C PHE A 434 14.03 0.07 31.00
N PHE A 435 15.09 0.80 30.66
CA PHE A 435 15.67 0.83 29.32
C PHE A 435 16.15 -0.55 28.86
N ILE A 436 16.82 -1.30 29.73
CA ILE A 436 17.25 -2.67 29.45
C ILE A 436 16.04 -3.58 29.22
N ILE A 437 15.05 -3.55 30.10
CA ILE A 437 13.82 -4.36 29.96
C ILE A 437 13.10 -4.01 28.65
N PHE A 438 12.99 -2.71 28.36
CA PHE A 438 12.31 -2.19 27.18
C PHE A 438 12.99 -2.63 25.88
N ILE A 439 14.32 -2.56 25.81
CA ILE A 439 15.07 -3.07 24.66
C ILE A 439 14.89 -4.58 24.52
N ILE A 440 14.99 -5.35 25.60
CA ILE A 440 14.86 -6.82 25.53
C ILE A 440 13.49 -7.25 25.03
N PHE A 441 12.41 -6.55 25.40
CA PHE A 441 11.06 -6.97 25.03
C PHE A 441 10.63 -6.51 23.63
N TYR A 442 11.11 -5.35 23.18
CA TYR A 442 10.63 -4.74 21.94
C TYR A 442 11.63 -4.75 20.78
N LEU A 443 12.92 -4.95 21.05
CA LEU A 443 13.97 -5.02 20.02
C LEU A 443 14.43 -6.46 19.73
N ILE A 444 14.51 -7.32 20.75
CA ILE A 444 14.80 -8.76 20.64
C ILE A 444 13.49 -9.52 20.49
#